data_AF-A0A410USX6-F1
#
_entry.id   AF-A0A410USX6-F1
#
_cell.length_a   1.000
_cell.length_b   1.000
_cell.length_c   1.000
_cell.angle_alpha   90.00
_cell.angle_beta   90.00
_cell.angle_gamma   90.00
#
_symmetry.space_group_name_H-M   'P 1'
#
loop_
_entity.id
_entity.type
_entity.pdbx_description
1 polymer ?
#
loop_
_entity_poly.entity_id
_entity_poly.type
_entity_poly.pdbx_seq_one_letter_code
_entity_poly.pdbx_strand_id
1 'polypeptide(L)'
;MKKLIFVAMLMNVITVAFANEGIKNGMPCLGEICIGDEIASLSNIKWEPSKTLIIGKPLSTMKVSDNLIQEWKAKVAPSAHGALAGAVPYLSQKTFDNHGIAKLSKVNGFCDRIDLNLSGKFKSESGYETRVSVNVEPGSDPSTQALRVNTIIRSYPQGMTTAQQNELKEQFKQRYAGIPGIYEGKMTDPKWKFEGSELWLMGPATTTVKRDMLKQYPGCLKTVKLD
;
A
#
# COMPACT_ATOMS: atom_id res chain seq x y z
N MET A 1 -9.72 -6.73 66.87
CA MET A 1 -10.41 -6.52 65.57
C MET A 1 -9.39 -6.05 64.55
N LYS A 2 -8.88 -6.94 63.68
CA LYS A 2 -7.92 -6.62 62.62
C LYS A 2 -8.67 -6.54 61.29
N LYS A 3 -8.74 -5.36 60.67
CA LYS A 3 -9.29 -5.17 59.32
C LYS A 3 -8.21 -5.57 58.31
N LEU A 4 -8.45 -6.66 57.56
CA LEU A 4 -7.67 -6.97 56.36
C LEU A 4 -8.12 -6.04 55.24
N ILE A 5 -7.19 -5.23 54.73
CA ILE A 5 -7.36 -4.44 53.51
C ILE A 5 -6.93 -5.33 52.35
N PHE A 6 -7.91 -5.83 51.60
CA PHE A 6 -7.66 -6.55 50.34
C PHE A 6 -7.34 -5.51 49.25
N VAL A 7 -6.07 -5.34 48.94
CA VAL A 7 -5.62 -4.57 47.77
C VAL A 7 -5.76 -5.48 46.56
N ALA A 8 -6.88 -5.36 45.86
CA ALA A 8 -7.06 -5.98 44.55
C ALA A 8 -6.15 -5.26 43.55
N MET A 9 -5.02 -5.88 43.21
CA MET A 9 -4.23 -5.51 42.04
C MET A 9 -5.08 -5.73 40.79
N LEU A 10 -5.70 -4.68 40.29
CA LEU A 10 -6.23 -4.59 38.94
C LEU A 10 -5.04 -4.67 37.98
N MET A 11 -4.67 -5.89 37.56
CA MET A 11 -3.94 -6.09 36.33
C MET A 11 -4.83 -5.56 35.20
N ASN A 12 -4.61 -4.30 34.81
CA ASN A 12 -5.01 -3.79 33.51
C ASN A 12 -4.23 -4.61 32.46
N VAL A 13 -4.75 -5.79 32.15
CA VAL A 13 -4.45 -6.46 30.90
C VAL A 13 -4.96 -5.50 29.85
N ILE A 14 -4.04 -4.73 29.27
CA ILE A 14 -4.32 -3.97 28.06
C ILE A 14 -4.60 -5.05 27.00
N THR A 15 -5.85 -5.51 26.94
CA THR A 15 -6.39 -6.18 25.77
C THR A 15 -6.43 -5.13 24.68
N VAL A 16 -5.26 -4.89 24.07
CA VAL A 16 -5.17 -4.18 22.80
C VAL A 16 -6.04 -5.03 21.87
N ALA A 17 -7.23 -4.54 21.56
CA ALA A 17 -8.08 -5.16 20.55
C ALA A 17 -7.34 -5.03 19.20
N PHE A 18 -6.48 -5.98 18.89
CA PHE A 18 -5.77 -6.11 17.62
C PHE A 18 -6.75 -6.61 16.55
N ALA A 19 -7.79 -5.82 16.26
CA ALA A 19 -9.00 -6.36 15.65
C ALA A 19 -8.88 -6.78 14.17
N ASN A 20 -7.86 -6.37 13.41
CA ASN A 20 -7.93 -6.53 11.94
C ASN A 20 -6.60 -6.92 11.26
N GLU A 21 -5.67 -7.60 11.93
CA GLU A 21 -4.45 -8.09 11.27
C GLU A 21 -4.52 -9.60 11.02
N GLY A 22 -4.23 -10.04 9.80
CA GLY A 22 -4.38 -11.46 9.45
C GLY A 22 -4.16 -11.77 7.97
N ILE A 23 -4.74 -12.87 7.50
CA ILE A 23 -4.66 -13.32 6.11
C ILE A 23 -6.05 -13.30 5.50
N LYS A 24 -6.22 -12.66 4.34
CA LYS A 24 -7.44 -12.68 3.54
C LYS A 24 -7.11 -13.16 2.13
N ASN A 25 -7.78 -14.21 1.66
CA ASN A 25 -7.55 -14.78 0.33
C ASN A 25 -6.06 -15.10 0.05
N GLY A 26 -5.33 -15.59 1.06
CA GLY A 26 -3.89 -15.89 0.96
C GLY A 26 -2.97 -14.67 0.94
N MET A 27 -3.49 -13.46 1.16
CA MET A 27 -2.70 -12.23 1.22
C MET A 27 -2.62 -11.70 2.66
N PRO A 28 -1.44 -11.23 3.11
CA PRO A 28 -1.32 -10.62 4.43
C PRO A 28 -2.01 -9.26 4.46
N CYS A 29 -2.68 -8.97 5.58
CA CYS A 29 -3.47 -7.78 5.80
C CYS A 29 -3.16 -7.11 7.14
N LEU A 30 -3.34 -5.81 7.18
CA LEU A 30 -3.15 -4.97 8.35
C LEU A 30 -4.28 -3.95 8.45
N GLY A 31 -5.18 -4.15 9.42
CA GLY A 31 -6.43 -3.39 9.42
C GLY A 31 -7.34 -3.87 8.29
N GLU A 32 -8.06 -2.94 7.69
CA GLU A 32 -8.91 -3.22 6.51
C GLU A 32 -8.11 -3.27 5.18
N ILE A 33 -6.77 -3.21 5.24
CA ILE A 33 -5.90 -3.12 4.06
C ILE A 33 -5.14 -4.44 3.87
N CYS A 34 -5.33 -5.07 2.73
CA CYS A 34 -4.62 -6.27 2.32
C CYS A 34 -3.65 -5.98 1.18
N ILE A 35 -2.58 -6.77 1.11
CA ILE A 35 -1.79 -6.87 -0.12
C ILE A 35 -2.71 -7.30 -1.27
N GLY A 36 -2.59 -6.65 -2.43
CA GLY A 36 -3.38 -6.89 -3.63
C GLY A 36 -4.67 -6.06 -3.74
N ASP A 37 -5.07 -5.35 -2.68
CA ASP A 37 -6.22 -4.46 -2.69
C ASP A 37 -6.02 -3.31 -3.70
N GLU A 38 -7.07 -2.94 -4.41
CA GLU A 38 -7.02 -1.82 -5.35
C GLU A 38 -7.04 -0.48 -4.60
N ILE A 39 -6.38 0.54 -5.15
CA ILE A 39 -6.30 1.86 -4.51
C ILE A 39 -7.69 2.45 -4.18
N ALA A 40 -8.72 2.08 -4.95
CA ALA A 40 -10.09 2.52 -4.71
C ALA A 40 -10.65 2.03 -3.36
N SER A 41 -10.29 0.83 -2.88
CA SER A 41 -10.78 0.32 -1.59
C SER A 41 -10.18 1.08 -0.40
N LEU A 42 -9.10 1.83 -0.62
CA LEU A 42 -8.40 2.59 0.41
C LEU A 42 -9.10 3.90 0.79
N SER A 43 -10.23 4.23 0.16
CA SER A 43 -10.94 5.51 0.35
C SER A 43 -11.46 5.74 1.77
N ASN A 44 -11.72 4.67 2.51
CA ASN A 44 -12.26 4.73 3.87
C ASN A 44 -11.19 4.98 4.95
N ILE A 45 -9.91 4.84 4.58
CA ILE A 45 -8.81 5.08 5.48
C ILE A 45 -8.55 6.60 5.56
N LYS A 46 -8.27 7.09 6.77
CA LYS A 46 -7.92 8.50 7.00
C LYS A 46 -6.44 8.72 6.75
N TRP A 47 -6.09 9.06 5.52
CA TRP A 47 -4.71 9.29 5.11
C TRP A 47 -4.19 10.66 5.57
N GLU A 48 -2.89 10.72 5.83
CA GLU A 48 -2.18 11.97 6.03
C GLU A 48 -2.15 12.75 4.71
N PRO A 49 -2.38 14.07 4.73
CA PRO A 49 -2.37 14.87 3.50
C PRO A 49 -1.00 14.86 2.81
N SER A 50 -0.98 14.57 1.51
CA SER A 50 0.23 14.68 0.69
C SER A 50 0.52 16.15 0.40
N LYS A 51 1.79 16.54 0.52
CA LYS A 51 2.25 17.92 0.36
C LYS A 51 3.31 18.03 -0.74
N THR A 52 3.37 19.20 -1.39
CA THR A 52 4.46 19.52 -2.31
C THR A 52 5.78 19.61 -1.56
N LEU A 53 6.85 19.05 -2.11
CA LEU A 53 8.18 19.05 -1.49
C LEU A 53 8.73 20.47 -1.27
N ILE A 54 8.38 21.42 -2.15
CA ILE A 54 8.96 22.76 -2.18
C ILE A 54 8.22 23.73 -1.24
N ILE A 55 6.89 23.68 -1.22
CA ILE A 55 6.05 24.73 -0.58
C ILE A 55 5.22 24.17 0.58
N GLY A 56 5.20 22.85 0.78
CA GLY A 56 4.40 22.22 1.83
C GLY A 56 2.88 22.35 1.63
N LYS A 57 2.43 22.80 0.45
CA LYS A 57 1.00 22.94 0.11
C LYS A 57 0.39 21.58 -0.23
N PRO A 58 -0.91 21.37 0.02
CA PRO A 58 -1.58 20.13 -0.39
C PRO A 58 -1.43 19.87 -1.89
N LEU A 59 -1.14 18.62 -2.27
CA LEU A 59 -1.00 18.25 -3.69
C LEU A 59 -2.25 18.50 -4.51
N SER A 60 -3.43 18.43 -3.88
CA SER A 60 -4.72 18.77 -4.50
C SER A 60 -4.79 20.20 -5.07
N THR A 61 -3.89 21.10 -4.64
CA THR A 61 -3.82 22.50 -5.11
C THR A 61 -2.69 22.74 -6.12
N MET A 62 -1.89 21.72 -6.43
CA MET A 62 -0.77 21.85 -7.35
C MET A 62 -1.28 22.08 -8.76
N LYS A 63 -0.83 23.18 -9.38
CA LYS A 63 -1.02 23.40 -10.81
C LYS A 63 -0.05 22.53 -11.60
N VAL A 64 -0.58 21.86 -12.61
CA VAL A 64 0.18 20.98 -13.49
C VAL A 64 0.29 21.65 -14.85
N SER A 65 1.47 21.61 -15.47
CA SER A 65 1.67 22.12 -16.82
C SER A 65 1.07 21.17 -17.87
N ASP A 66 0.63 21.73 -19.00
CA ASP A 66 0.12 20.91 -20.12
C ASP A 66 1.16 19.92 -20.62
N ASN A 67 2.45 20.30 -20.64
CA ASN A 67 3.55 19.42 -21.01
C ASN A 67 3.59 18.16 -20.14
N LEU A 68 3.46 18.32 -18.82
CA LEU A 68 3.48 17.17 -17.90
C LEU A 68 2.24 16.28 -18.09
N ILE A 69 1.08 16.86 -18.41
CA ILE A 69 -0.13 16.09 -18.76
C ILE A 69 0.11 15.29 -20.04
N GLN A 70 0.72 15.90 -21.07
CA GLN A 70 1.03 15.20 -22.33
C GLN A 70 2.02 14.05 -22.14
N GLU A 71 3.04 14.23 -21.31
CA GLU A 71 3.94 13.13 -20.93
C GLU A 71 3.21 11.95 -20.30
N TRP A 72 2.21 12.21 -19.45
CA TRP A 72 1.41 11.16 -18.84
C TRP A 72 0.41 10.53 -19.81
N LYS A 73 -0.13 11.29 -20.77
CA LYS A 73 -1.01 10.74 -21.83
C LYS A 73 -0.31 9.68 -22.68
N ALA A 74 1.00 9.78 -22.87
CA ALA A 74 1.79 8.76 -23.56
C ALA A 74 1.97 7.46 -22.76
N LYS A 75 1.74 7.49 -21.44
CA LYS A 75 1.97 6.38 -20.52
C LYS A 75 0.68 5.68 -20.08
N VAL A 76 -0.49 6.18 -20.49
CA VAL A 76 -1.79 5.62 -20.12
C VAL A 76 -2.74 5.56 -21.32
N ALA A 77 -3.75 4.72 -21.22
CA ALA A 77 -4.76 4.57 -22.25
C ALA A 77 -5.57 5.87 -22.46
N PRO A 78 -6.08 6.11 -23.68
CA PRO A 78 -6.94 7.26 -23.98
C PRO A 78 -8.14 7.41 -23.04
N SER A 79 -8.71 6.29 -22.56
CA SER A 79 -9.79 6.26 -21.57
C SER A 79 -9.45 6.98 -20.26
N ALA A 80 -8.18 7.03 -19.87
CA ALA A 80 -7.72 7.67 -18.64
C ALA A 80 -7.37 9.17 -18.81
N HIS A 81 -7.34 9.70 -20.04
CA HIS A 81 -6.84 11.06 -20.31
C HIS A 81 -7.61 12.15 -19.56
N GLY A 82 -8.93 11.99 -19.38
CA GLY A 82 -9.75 12.92 -18.61
C GLY A 82 -9.46 12.94 -17.10
N ALA A 83 -8.89 11.86 -16.55
CA ALA A 83 -8.55 11.76 -15.14
C ALA A 83 -7.17 12.38 -14.81
N LEU A 84 -6.30 12.53 -15.82
CA LEU A 84 -4.90 12.93 -15.62
C LEU A 84 -4.76 14.31 -14.97
N ALA A 85 -5.59 15.29 -15.33
CA ALA A 85 -5.49 16.63 -14.76
C ALA A 85 -5.52 16.65 -13.21
N GLY A 86 -6.32 15.75 -12.60
CA GLY A 86 -6.38 15.60 -11.15
C GLY A 86 -5.40 14.57 -10.57
N ALA A 87 -4.95 13.60 -11.36
CA ALA A 87 -4.10 12.52 -10.89
C ALA A 87 -2.59 12.84 -10.99
N VAL A 88 -2.19 13.64 -11.99
CA VAL A 88 -0.77 13.95 -12.25
C VAL A 88 -0.01 14.53 -11.05
N PRO A 89 -0.57 15.40 -10.19
CA PRO A 89 0.14 15.85 -8.98
C PRO A 89 0.63 14.68 -8.12
N TYR A 90 -0.22 13.68 -7.94
CA TYR A 90 0.05 12.48 -7.14
C TYR A 90 0.99 11.52 -7.84
N LEU A 91 0.77 11.30 -9.14
CA LEU A 91 1.62 10.45 -9.97
C LEU A 91 3.07 10.97 -10.03
N SER A 92 3.25 12.28 -10.19
CA SER A 92 4.58 12.90 -10.29
C SER A 92 5.30 12.99 -8.94
N GLN A 93 4.56 13.10 -7.84
CA GLN A 93 5.13 13.13 -6.48
C GLN A 93 5.21 11.74 -5.83
N LYS A 94 4.79 10.68 -6.53
CA LYS A 94 4.80 9.30 -6.06
C LYS A 94 4.14 9.10 -4.68
N THR A 95 3.03 9.80 -4.45
CA THR A 95 2.30 9.75 -3.17
C THR A 95 0.79 9.84 -3.38
N PHE A 96 0.00 9.44 -2.38
CA PHE A 96 -1.44 9.59 -2.38
C PHE A 96 -2.00 9.93 -0.99
N ASP A 97 -3.16 10.57 -1.00
CA ASP A 97 -4.02 10.85 0.15
C ASP A 97 -5.49 10.63 -0.24
N ASN A 98 -6.46 10.97 0.63
CA ASN A 98 -7.89 10.81 0.33
C ASN A 98 -8.33 11.51 -0.97
N HIS A 99 -7.77 12.68 -1.30
CA HIS A 99 -8.08 13.36 -2.56
C HIS A 99 -7.43 12.65 -3.75
N GLY A 100 -6.19 12.19 -3.59
CA GLY A 100 -5.44 11.45 -4.59
C GLY A 100 -6.13 10.14 -4.96
N ILE A 101 -6.61 9.36 -3.99
CA ILE A 101 -7.28 8.07 -4.21
C ILE A 101 -8.45 8.20 -5.18
N ALA A 102 -9.31 9.21 -5.00
CA ALA A 102 -10.47 9.44 -5.86
C ALA A 102 -10.09 9.83 -7.31
N LYS A 103 -8.88 10.37 -7.53
CA LYS A 103 -8.37 10.72 -8.87
C LYS A 103 -7.62 9.56 -9.50
N LEU A 104 -6.74 8.92 -8.72
CA LEU A 104 -5.89 7.81 -9.14
C LEU A 104 -6.68 6.55 -9.48
N SER A 105 -7.79 6.28 -8.78
CA SER A 105 -8.70 5.17 -9.09
C SER A 105 -9.35 5.27 -10.48
N LYS A 106 -9.30 6.45 -11.11
CA LYS A 106 -9.81 6.68 -12.47
C LYS A 106 -8.72 6.58 -13.54
N VAL A 107 -7.46 6.40 -13.14
CA VAL A 107 -6.34 6.20 -14.07
C VAL A 107 -6.21 4.71 -14.33
N ASN A 108 -6.41 4.30 -15.58
CA ASN A 108 -6.35 2.91 -16.02
C ASN A 108 -5.51 2.75 -17.30
N GLY A 109 -5.18 1.50 -17.61
CA GLY A 109 -4.49 1.12 -18.84
C GLY A 109 -3.11 1.75 -18.96
N PHE A 110 -2.18 1.50 -18.03
CA PHE A 110 -0.82 1.98 -18.14
C PHE A 110 -0.08 1.25 -19.29
N CYS A 111 0.51 2.03 -20.19
CA CYS A 111 1.00 1.57 -21.49
C CYS A 111 2.51 1.36 -21.56
N ASP A 112 3.22 1.71 -20.51
CA ASP A 112 4.66 1.55 -20.42
C ASP A 112 5.03 0.98 -19.05
N ARG A 113 6.28 0.54 -18.90
CA ARG A 113 6.87 0.23 -17.61
C ARG A 113 6.97 1.53 -16.81
N ILE A 114 5.92 1.82 -16.05
CA ILE A 114 5.98 2.88 -15.06
C ILE A 114 6.47 2.24 -13.77
N ASP A 115 7.69 2.58 -13.38
CA ASP A 115 8.19 2.34 -12.02
C ASP A 115 7.49 3.30 -11.04
N LEU A 116 6.19 3.07 -10.92
CA LEU A 116 5.24 3.85 -10.16
C LEU A 116 4.97 3.11 -8.86
N ASN A 117 5.73 3.46 -7.84
CA ASN A 117 5.44 3.12 -6.46
C ASN A 117 4.87 4.38 -5.81
N LEU A 118 3.54 4.45 -5.67
CA LEU A 118 2.88 5.54 -4.95
C LEU A 118 2.80 5.17 -3.49
N SER A 119 3.13 6.09 -2.59
CA SER A 119 3.03 5.84 -1.15
C SER A 119 2.07 6.78 -0.42
N GLY A 120 1.26 6.23 0.47
CA GLY A 120 0.41 6.95 1.40
C GLY A 120 0.79 6.62 2.83
N LYS A 121 0.48 7.53 3.76
CA LYS A 121 0.69 7.33 5.20
C LYS A 121 -0.60 7.54 5.97
N PHE A 122 -0.78 6.79 7.05
CA PHE A 122 -1.85 7.01 8.01
C PHE A 122 -1.42 6.54 9.40
N LYS A 123 -2.17 6.94 10.42
CA LYS A 123 -2.07 6.35 11.76
C LYS A 123 -3.09 5.23 11.89
N SER A 124 -2.61 4.03 12.14
CA SER A 124 -3.46 2.87 12.44
C SER A 124 -4.29 3.08 13.71
N GLU A 125 -5.30 2.24 13.92
CA GLU A 125 -6.16 2.27 15.12
C GLU A 125 -5.36 2.18 16.42
N SER A 126 -4.25 1.44 16.40
CA SER A 126 -3.30 1.33 17.53
C SER A 126 -2.34 2.52 17.65
N GLY A 127 -2.54 3.57 16.86
CA GLY A 127 -1.76 4.81 16.89
C GLY A 127 -0.40 4.77 16.17
N TYR A 128 -0.03 3.64 15.57
CA TYR A 128 1.26 3.46 14.89
C TYR A 128 1.25 4.01 13.47
N GLU A 129 2.33 4.68 13.06
CA GLU A 129 2.53 5.12 11.67
C GLU A 129 2.52 3.89 10.77
N THR A 130 1.68 3.94 9.75
CA THR A 130 1.57 2.91 8.72
C THR A 130 1.71 3.55 7.36
N ARG A 131 2.65 3.02 6.56
CA ARG A 131 2.89 3.39 5.17
C ARG A 131 2.36 2.30 4.27
N VAL A 132 1.66 2.69 3.21
CA VAL A 132 1.15 1.77 2.19
C VAL A 132 1.69 2.20 0.84
N SER A 133 2.30 1.27 0.13
CA SER A 133 2.74 1.46 -1.24
C SER A 133 1.83 0.70 -2.19
N VAL A 134 1.41 1.38 -3.25
CA VAL A 134 0.68 0.78 -4.38
C VAL A 134 1.53 0.82 -5.64
N ASN A 135 1.46 -0.25 -6.43
CA ASN A 135 2.13 -0.37 -7.71
C ASN A 135 1.09 -0.63 -8.81
N VAL A 136 1.47 -0.38 -10.06
CA VAL A 136 0.68 -0.83 -11.21
C VAL A 136 0.80 -2.34 -11.33
N GLU A 137 -0.33 -3.04 -11.23
CA GLU A 137 -0.42 -4.48 -11.38
C GLU A 137 -1.53 -4.86 -12.36
N PRO A 138 -1.48 -6.07 -12.97
CA PRO A 138 -2.61 -6.62 -13.70
C PRO A 138 -3.88 -6.58 -12.85
N GLY A 139 -4.99 -6.17 -13.47
CA GLY A 139 -6.30 -6.19 -12.86
C GLY A 139 -6.89 -7.61 -12.83
N SER A 140 -8.13 -7.73 -12.35
CA SER A 140 -8.86 -9.00 -12.36
C SER A 140 -9.22 -9.46 -13.78
N ASP A 141 -9.39 -8.52 -14.71
CA ASP A 141 -9.48 -8.81 -16.14
C ASP A 141 -8.06 -8.73 -16.74
N PRO A 142 -7.60 -9.75 -17.48
CA PRO A 142 -6.29 -9.75 -18.14
C PRO A 142 -6.04 -8.55 -19.06
N SER A 143 -7.11 -7.92 -19.55
CA SER A 143 -7.06 -6.71 -20.35
C SER A 143 -7.05 -5.43 -19.52
N THR A 144 -6.97 -5.50 -18.19
CA THR A 144 -7.02 -4.35 -17.29
C THR A 144 -5.81 -4.29 -16.37
N GLN A 145 -5.57 -3.10 -15.82
CA GLN A 145 -4.52 -2.85 -14.84
C GLN A 145 -5.08 -1.93 -13.77
N ALA A 146 -4.58 -2.09 -12.55
CA ALA A 146 -4.99 -1.29 -11.41
C ALA A 146 -3.78 -0.93 -10.56
N LEU A 147 -3.88 0.19 -9.84
CA LEU A 147 -2.97 0.48 -8.74
C LEU A 147 -3.37 -0.41 -7.57
N ARG A 148 -2.49 -1.34 -7.17
CA ARG A 148 -2.75 -2.31 -6.11
C ARG A 148 -1.72 -2.23 -5.01
N VAL A 149 -2.15 -2.46 -3.78
CA VAL A 149 -1.29 -2.50 -2.59
C VAL A 149 -0.25 -3.59 -2.76
N ASN A 150 1.03 -3.21 -2.75
CA ASN A 150 2.14 -4.16 -2.84
C ASN A 150 2.99 -4.17 -1.57
N THR A 151 2.94 -3.12 -0.75
CA THR A 151 3.68 -3.12 0.52
C THR A 151 2.91 -2.37 1.58
N ILE A 152 2.88 -2.92 2.79
CA ILE A 152 2.40 -2.28 3.99
C ILE A 152 3.53 -2.32 5.01
N ILE A 153 3.90 -1.17 5.56
CA ILE A 153 4.93 -1.04 6.59
C ILE A 153 4.30 -0.37 7.80
N ARG A 154 4.39 -0.99 8.97
CA ARG A 154 4.00 -0.36 10.23
C ARG A 154 5.20 -0.19 11.14
N SER A 155 5.41 1.04 11.61
CA SER A 155 6.50 1.39 12.50
C SER A 155 6.03 1.44 13.95
N TYR A 156 6.66 0.64 14.79
CA TYR A 156 6.48 0.57 16.24
C TYR A 156 7.51 1.46 16.95
N PRO A 157 7.33 1.78 18.24
CA PRO A 157 8.26 2.65 18.97
C PRO A 157 9.69 2.08 19.00
N GLN A 158 10.70 2.92 18.73
CA GLN A 158 12.11 2.49 18.77
C GLN A 158 12.61 2.13 20.17
N GLY A 159 11.91 2.56 21.24
CA GLY A 159 12.26 2.27 22.63
C GLY A 159 11.83 0.89 23.15
N MET A 160 11.35 -0.01 22.29
CA MET A 160 10.97 -1.36 22.70
C MET A 160 12.18 -2.19 23.14
N THR A 161 12.06 -2.85 24.28
CA THR A 161 13.04 -3.83 24.76
C THR A 161 13.11 -5.05 23.82
N THR A 162 14.23 -5.78 23.85
CA THR A 162 14.39 -7.02 23.09
C THR A 162 13.30 -8.05 23.38
N ALA A 163 12.85 -8.13 24.64
CA ALA A 163 11.76 -9.02 25.03
C ALA A 163 10.43 -8.66 24.33
N GLN A 164 10.07 -7.37 24.31
CA GLN A 164 8.88 -6.88 23.62
C GLN A 164 8.96 -7.09 22.10
N GLN A 165 10.13 -6.88 21.50
CA GLN A 165 10.35 -7.14 20.07
C GLN A 165 10.18 -8.63 19.74
N ASN A 166 10.73 -9.51 20.58
CA ASN A 166 10.57 -10.96 20.40
C ASN A 166 9.12 -11.40 20.58
N GLU A 167 8.42 -10.86 21.58
CA GLU A 167 7.00 -11.13 21.78
C GLU A 167 6.16 -10.73 20.57
N LEU A 168 6.34 -9.50 20.06
CA LEU A 168 5.69 -9.04 18.83
C LEU A 168 6.03 -9.93 17.64
N LYS A 169 7.30 -10.32 17.50
CA LYS A 169 7.74 -11.21 16.41
C LYS A 169 7.01 -12.56 16.47
N GLU A 170 6.88 -13.16 17.64
CA GLU A 170 6.14 -14.43 17.81
C GLU A 170 4.65 -14.26 17.52
N GLN A 171 4.04 -13.15 17.93
CA GLN A 171 2.65 -12.83 17.56
C GLN A 171 2.48 -12.74 16.04
N PHE A 172 3.40 -12.07 15.32
CA PHE A 172 3.34 -11.99 13.86
C PHE A 172 3.58 -13.35 13.19
N LYS A 173 4.49 -14.19 13.72
CA LYS A 173 4.67 -15.55 13.22
C LYS A 173 3.38 -16.36 13.30
N GLN A 174 2.69 -16.29 14.44
CA GLN A 174 1.41 -16.99 14.61
C GLN A 174 0.34 -16.43 13.68
N ARG A 175 0.24 -15.10 13.59
CA ARG A 175 -0.76 -14.41 12.77
C ARG A 175 -0.60 -14.65 11.27
N TYR A 176 0.64 -14.75 10.80
CA TYR A 176 0.98 -14.93 9.39
C TYR A 176 1.54 -16.33 9.09
N ALA A 177 1.22 -17.34 9.90
CA ALA A 177 1.78 -18.70 9.75
C ALA A 177 1.53 -19.34 8.36
N GLY A 178 0.53 -18.88 7.61
CA GLY A 178 0.26 -19.29 6.23
C GLY A 178 0.99 -18.50 5.14
N ILE A 179 1.78 -17.49 5.52
CA ILE A 179 2.57 -16.64 4.62
C ILE A 179 4.05 -16.86 4.96
N PRO A 180 4.91 -17.21 3.97
CA PRO A 180 6.31 -17.45 4.25
C PRO A 180 7.01 -16.19 4.76
N GLY A 181 7.98 -16.38 5.66
CA GLY A 181 8.89 -15.31 6.04
C GLY A 181 9.73 -14.85 4.83
N ILE A 182 10.29 -13.64 4.88
CA ILE A 182 11.02 -13.06 3.74
C ILE A 182 12.13 -13.97 3.16
N TYR A 183 12.79 -14.76 4.02
CA TYR A 183 13.89 -15.67 3.66
C TYR A 183 13.42 -17.09 3.29
N GLU A 184 12.14 -17.42 3.46
CA GLU A 184 11.59 -18.76 3.24
C GLU A 184 10.78 -18.85 1.94
N GLY A 185 10.14 -17.75 1.53
CA GLY A 185 9.27 -17.71 0.36
C GLY A 185 10.01 -17.49 -0.96
N LYS A 186 9.45 -17.99 -2.07
CA LYS A 186 9.92 -17.64 -3.42
C LYS A 186 9.65 -16.16 -3.68
N MET A 187 10.35 -15.58 -4.66
CA MET A 187 10.13 -14.19 -5.05
C MET A 187 8.68 -13.91 -5.47
N THR A 188 7.97 -14.94 -5.96
CA THR A 188 6.59 -14.91 -6.43
C THR A 188 5.55 -15.11 -5.33
N ASP A 189 5.96 -15.25 -4.07
CA ASP A 189 5.05 -15.48 -2.95
C ASP A 189 4.87 -14.17 -2.17
N PRO A 190 3.69 -13.92 -1.59
CA PRO A 190 3.56 -12.87 -0.57
C PRO A 190 4.46 -13.20 0.61
N LYS A 191 4.96 -12.16 1.29
CA LYS A 191 5.96 -12.29 2.35
C LYS A 191 5.65 -11.35 3.50
N TRP A 192 6.21 -11.68 4.66
CA TRP A 192 6.28 -10.76 5.78
C TRP A 192 7.66 -10.78 6.44
N LYS A 193 8.02 -9.69 7.14
CA LYS A 193 9.16 -9.64 8.06
C LYS A 193 8.89 -8.66 9.20
N PHE A 194 9.52 -8.93 10.34
CA PHE A 194 9.62 -7.97 11.44
C PHE A 194 11.10 -7.74 11.76
N GLU A 195 11.57 -6.50 11.58
CA GLU A 195 12.98 -6.13 11.69
C GLU A 195 13.13 -4.78 12.38
N GLY A 196 13.98 -4.72 13.41
CA GLY A 196 14.12 -3.55 14.27
C GLY A 196 12.80 -3.21 14.98
N SER A 197 12.10 -2.20 14.47
CA SER A 197 10.81 -1.75 14.99
C SER A 197 9.72 -1.71 13.91
N GLU A 198 9.92 -2.41 12.79
CA GLU A 198 8.98 -2.35 11.67
C GLU A 198 8.45 -3.72 11.28
N LEU A 199 7.13 -3.81 11.12
CA LEU A 199 6.47 -4.91 10.43
C LEU A 199 6.34 -4.54 8.95
N TRP A 200 6.77 -5.44 8.08
CA TRP A 200 6.66 -5.32 6.63
C TRP A 200 5.81 -6.46 6.11
N LEU A 201 4.75 -6.13 5.37
CA LEU A 201 3.96 -7.05 4.56
C LEU A 201 4.22 -6.71 3.10
N MET A 202 4.54 -7.71 2.29
CA MET A 202 4.98 -7.53 0.91
C MET A 202 4.21 -8.48 -0.01
N GLY A 203 3.78 -7.95 -1.14
CA GLY A 203 3.24 -8.76 -2.22
C GLY A 203 4.29 -9.55 -2.98
N PRO A 204 3.82 -10.48 -3.82
CA PRO A 204 4.69 -11.24 -4.69
C PRO A 204 5.41 -10.30 -5.66
N ALA A 205 6.71 -10.50 -5.86
CA ALA A 205 7.47 -9.71 -6.82
C ALA A 205 6.88 -9.88 -8.22
N THR A 206 6.53 -8.77 -8.84
CA THR A 206 6.07 -8.73 -10.23
C THR A 206 7.27 -8.92 -11.15
N THR A 207 7.47 -10.13 -11.69
CA THR A 207 8.57 -10.46 -12.61
C THR A 207 8.37 -9.86 -14.01
N THR A 208 9.38 -9.99 -14.87
CA THR A 208 9.41 -9.57 -16.28
C THR A 208 8.20 -10.03 -17.10
N VAL A 209 7.55 -11.14 -16.76
CA VAL A 209 6.35 -11.65 -17.47
C VAL A 209 5.18 -10.67 -17.40
N LYS A 210 5.04 -9.92 -16.30
CA LYS A 210 4.01 -8.85 -16.19
C LYS A 210 4.34 -7.63 -17.07
N ARG A 211 5.58 -7.45 -17.54
CA ARG A 211 6.01 -6.34 -18.42
C ARG A 211 5.35 -6.41 -19.80
N ASP A 212 5.27 -7.61 -20.37
CA ASP A 212 4.69 -7.80 -21.69
C ASP A 212 3.16 -7.68 -21.63
N MET A 213 2.55 -8.06 -20.50
CA MET A 213 1.13 -7.80 -20.23
C MET A 213 0.81 -6.31 -20.17
N LEU A 214 1.72 -5.46 -19.66
CA LEU A 214 1.48 -4.01 -19.63
C LEU A 214 1.35 -3.41 -21.04
N LYS A 215 2.09 -3.95 -22.01
CA LYS A 215 2.08 -3.49 -23.41
C LYS A 215 0.89 -4.00 -24.23
N GLN A 216 0.19 -5.03 -23.75
CA GLN A 216 -0.90 -5.69 -24.46
C GLN A 216 -2.27 -5.04 -24.24
N TYR A 217 -2.36 -3.97 -23.43
CA TYR A 217 -3.62 -3.29 -23.18
C TYR A 217 -4.18 -2.69 -24.49
N PRO A 218 -5.45 -2.97 -24.88
CA PRO A 218 -6.01 -2.57 -26.17
C PRO A 218 -5.96 -1.06 -26.48
N GLY A 219 -5.85 -0.21 -25.45
CA GLY A 219 -5.72 1.25 -25.58
C GLY A 219 -4.28 1.77 -25.73
N CYS A 220 -3.25 0.92 -25.71
CA CYS A 220 -1.86 1.36 -25.77
C CYS A 220 -1.36 1.45 -27.21
N LEU A 221 -1.11 2.68 -27.67
CA LEU A 221 -0.72 2.97 -29.05
C LEU A 221 0.77 2.61 -29.30
N LYS A 222 1.08 1.33 -29.60
CA LYS A 222 1.64 0.91 -30.90
C LYS A 222 1.93 -0.60 -31.04
N THR A 223 1.21 -1.17 -32.02
CA THR A 223 1.50 -2.28 -32.95
C THR A 223 1.97 -3.63 -32.39
N VAL A 224 1.06 -4.61 -32.39
CA VAL A 224 1.42 -5.94 -32.90
C VAL A 224 1.32 -5.87 -34.41
N LYS A 225 2.46 -5.69 -35.10
CA LYS A 225 2.60 -6.28 -36.43
C LYS A 225 2.78 -7.77 -36.19
N LEU A 226 1.82 -8.56 -36.64
CA LEU A 226 2.02 -9.99 -36.82
C LEU A 226 2.72 -10.14 -38.17
N ASP A 227 4.02 -10.44 -38.13
CA ASP A 227 4.71 -11.12 -39.23
C ASP A 227 4.91 -12.57 -38.79
#